data_AF-A0A367Z130-F1
#
_entry.id   AF-A0A367Z130-F1
#
_cell.length_a   1.000
_cell.length_b   1.000
_cell.length_c   1.000
_cell.angle_alpha   90.00
_cell.angle_beta   90.00
_cell.angle_gamma   90.00
#
_symmetry.space_group_name_H-M   'P 1'
#
loop_
_entity.id
_entity.type
_entity.pdbx_description
1 polymer ?
#
loop_
_entity_poly.entity_id
_entity_poly.type
_entity_poly.pdbx_seq_one_letter_code
_entity_poly.pdbx_strand_id
1 'polypeptide(L)'
;MDALPEPYRRTAKAYQRYLLQSAGYVDGDTLVTMFSDFADLWERAVADQTPVRGVVGEDPAGFADEFAAAYTGRQWLDKERERLSAVVAEAEREQSR
;
A
#
# COMPACT_ATOMS: atom_id res chain seq x y z
N MET A 1 -13.74 2.71 -8.03
CA MET A 1 -13.08 2.11 -9.22
C MET A 1 -14.02 1.75 -10.37
N ASP A 2 -15.18 1.12 -10.14
CA ASP A 2 -16.11 0.79 -11.25
C ASP A 2 -16.63 2.00 -12.04
N ALA A 3 -16.71 3.16 -11.38
CA ALA A 3 -17.14 4.41 -11.99
C ALA A 3 -16.10 5.08 -12.91
N LEU A 4 -14.82 4.66 -12.88
CA LEU A 4 -13.78 5.26 -13.73
C LEU A 4 -14.11 5.03 -15.22
N PRO A 5 -13.80 5.96 -16.14
CA PRO A 5 -13.93 5.72 -17.58
C PRO A 5 -12.85 4.74 -18.10
N GLU A 6 -13.08 4.16 -19.29
CA GLU A 6 -12.00 3.49 -20.01
C GLU A 6 -10.99 4.54 -20.54
N PRO A 7 -9.69 4.21 -20.64
CA PRO A 7 -9.05 2.93 -20.30
C PRO A 7 -8.69 2.77 -18.81
N TYR A 8 -8.84 3.83 -17.99
CA TYR A 8 -8.42 3.86 -16.58
C TYR A 8 -9.00 2.73 -15.75
N ARG A 9 -10.31 2.46 -15.89
CA ARG A 9 -11.00 1.39 -15.16
C ARG A 9 -10.31 0.03 -15.32
N ARG A 10 -9.99 -0.34 -16.56
CA ARG A 10 -9.37 -1.62 -16.89
C ARG A 10 -7.99 -1.75 -16.26
N THR A 11 -7.18 -0.70 -16.38
CA THR A 11 -5.84 -0.68 -15.80
C THR A 11 -5.90 -0.71 -14.28
N ALA A 12 -6.68 0.17 -13.66
CA ALA A 12 -6.83 0.23 -12.20
C ALA A 12 -7.28 -1.12 -11.61
N LYS A 13 -8.20 -1.84 -12.26
CA LYS A 13 -8.62 -3.20 -11.86
C LYS A 13 -7.48 -4.23 -11.96
N ALA A 14 -6.65 -4.16 -13.01
CA ALA A 14 -5.51 -5.06 -13.15
C ALA A 14 -4.50 -4.87 -12.01
N TYR A 15 -4.19 -3.63 -11.68
CA TYR A 15 -3.33 -3.28 -10.55
C TYR A 15 -3.93 -3.64 -9.20
N GLN A 16 -5.23 -3.43 -9.00
CA GLN A 16 -5.90 -3.85 -7.77
C GLN A 16 -5.74 -5.35 -7.53
N ARG A 17 -5.92 -6.16 -8.58
CA ARG A 17 -5.69 -7.60 -8.52
C ARG A 17 -4.23 -7.92 -8.19
N TYR A 18 -3.28 -7.25 -8.84
CA TYR A 18 -1.86 -7.44 -8.57
C TYR A 18 -1.53 -7.13 -7.11
N LEU A 19 -1.91 -5.95 -6.62
CA LEU A 19 -1.68 -5.51 -5.25
C LEU A 19 -2.32 -6.47 -4.22
N LEU A 20 -3.54 -6.95 -4.45
CA LEU A 20 -4.17 -7.95 -3.56
C LEU A 20 -3.40 -9.27 -3.52
N GLN A 21 -2.78 -9.69 -4.62
CA GLN A 21 -1.95 -10.90 -4.67
C GLN A 21 -0.60 -10.68 -3.99
N SER A 22 -0.05 -9.46 -4.08
CA SER A 22 1.25 -9.09 -3.52
C SER A 22 1.20 -8.67 -2.05
N ALA A 23 0.05 -8.25 -1.52
CA ALA A 23 -0.10 -7.66 -0.18
C ALA A 23 -0.02 -8.67 1.00
N GLY A 24 0.72 -9.77 0.85
CA GLY A 24 0.90 -10.75 1.91
C GLY A 24 1.35 -10.09 3.23
N TYR A 25 0.59 -10.37 4.31
CA TYR A 25 0.87 -9.96 5.71
C TYR A 25 0.66 -8.48 6.09
N VAL A 26 0.03 -7.68 5.23
CA VAL A 26 -0.40 -6.31 5.58
C VAL A 26 -1.66 -6.35 6.47
N ASP A 27 -1.74 -5.50 7.49
CA ASP A 27 -2.92 -5.44 8.37
C ASP A 27 -4.09 -4.76 7.67
N GLY A 28 -5.30 -4.97 8.21
CA GLY A 28 -6.53 -4.49 7.58
C GLY A 28 -6.57 -2.97 7.40
N ASP A 29 -6.09 -2.20 8.36
CA ASP A 29 -6.13 -0.74 8.32
C ASP A 29 -5.15 -0.19 7.28
N THR A 30 -3.96 -0.79 7.19
CA THR A 30 -2.97 -0.47 6.17
C THR A 30 -3.48 -0.84 4.77
N LEU A 31 -4.17 -1.98 4.61
CA LEU A 31 -4.81 -2.35 3.35
C LEU A 31 -5.89 -1.34 2.93
N VAL A 32 -6.76 -0.93 3.87
CA VAL A 32 -7.81 0.07 3.61
C VAL A 32 -7.19 1.39 3.17
N THR A 33 -6.15 1.85 3.87
CA THR A 33 -5.43 3.09 3.53
C THR A 33 -4.81 2.99 2.14
N MET A 34 -4.07 1.92 1.86
CA MET A 34 -3.43 1.68 0.57
C MET A 34 -4.43 1.70 -0.59
N PHE A 35 -5.57 1.00 -0.45
CA PHE A 35 -6.57 0.97 -1.52
C PHE A 35 -7.38 2.27 -1.66
N SER A 36 -7.50 3.06 -0.59
CA SER A 36 -8.09 4.40 -0.65
C SER A 36 -7.18 5.36 -1.43
N ASP A 37 -5.89 5.43 -1.08
CA ASP A 37 -4.90 6.24 -1.79
C ASP A 37 -4.77 5.80 -3.27
N PHE A 38 -4.87 4.50 -3.52
CA PHE A 38 -4.88 3.94 -4.87
C PHE A 38 -6.09 4.40 -5.68
N ALA A 39 -7.29 4.44 -5.09
CA ALA A 39 -8.48 4.96 -5.75
C ALA A 39 -8.32 6.45 -6.08
N ASP A 40 -7.87 7.24 -5.11
CA ASP A 40 -7.65 8.68 -5.25
C ASP A 40 -6.62 9.02 -6.34
N LEU A 41 -5.58 8.18 -6.51
CA LEU A 41 -4.61 8.31 -7.59
C LEU A 41 -5.29 8.24 -8.97
N TRP A 42 -6.13 7.24 -9.20
CA TRP A 42 -6.79 7.05 -10.48
C TRP A 42 -7.88 8.09 -10.75
N GLU A 43 -8.59 8.55 -9.71
CA GLU A 43 -9.57 9.62 -9.83
C GLU A 43 -8.92 10.94 -10.24
N ARG A 44 -7.78 11.29 -9.62
CA ARG A 44 -6.96 12.43 -10.03
C ARG A 44 -6.44 12.30 -11.46
N ALA A 45 -5.92 11.13 -11.83
CA ALA A 45 -5.45 10.89 -13.19
C ALA A 45 -6.56 11.12 -14.24
N VAL A 46 -7.80 10.73 -13.94
CA VAL A 46 -8.95 10.99 -14.81
C VAL A 46 -9.27 12.48 -14.87
N ALA A 47 -9.33 13.16 -13.73
CA ALA A 47 -9.62 14.59 -13.66
C ALA A 47 -8.59 15.42 -14.44
N ASP A 48 -7.32 15.06 -14.34
CA ASP A 48 -6.21 15.72 -15.02
C ASP A 48 -5.99 15.23 -16.46
N GLN A 49 -6.80 14.27 -16.92
CA GLN A 49 -6.65 13.60 -18.22
C GLN A 49 -5.25 13.02 -18.44
N THR A 50 -4.59 12.57 -17.37
CA THR A 50 -3.25 12.01 -17.40
C THR A 50 -3.27 10.66 -18.13
N PRO A 51 -2.55 10.48 -19.25
CA PRO A 51 -2.52 9.20 -19.93
C PRO A 51 -2.12 8.06 -18.99
N VAL A 52 -2.62 6.84 -19.20
CA VAL A 52 -2.29 5.69 -18.33
C VAL A 52 -0.77 5.52 -18.15
N ARG A 53 0.02 5.72 -19.21
CA ARG A 53 1.48 5.70 -19.15
C ARG A 53 2.11 6.84 -18.35
N GLY A 54 1.43 7.98 -18.24
CA GLY A 54 1.82 9.05 -17.33
C GLY A 54 1.57 8.71 -15.86
N VAL A 55 0.65 7.79 -15.55
CA VAL A 55 0.38 7.32 -14.19
C VAL A 55 1.37 6.23 -13.78
N VAL A 56 1.53 5.21 -14.62
CA VAL A 56 2.27 3.98 -14.25
C VAL A 56 3.72 3.96 -14.76
N GLY A 57 4.12 4.95 -15.54
CA GLY A 57 5.46 5.04 -16.12
C GLY A 57 5.79 3.98 -17.17
N GLU A 58 7.08 3.84 -17.45
CA GLU A 58 7.63 2.89 -18.42
C GLU A 58 7.69 1.46 -17.90
N ASP A 59 7.80 1.29 -16.56
CA ASP A 59 7.73 0.01 -15.86
C ASP A 59 6.43 -0.12 -15.04
N PRO A 60 5.35 -0.66 -15.65
CA PRO A 60 4.08 -0.87 -14.98
C PRO A 60 4.17 -1.76 -13.74
N ALA A 61 5.02 -2.79 -13.75
CA ALA A 61 5.13 -3.71 -12.63
C ALA A 61 5.90 -3.05 -11.48
N GLY A 62 7.02 -2.39 -11.80
CA GLY A 62 7.79 -1.62 -10.83
C GLY A 62 6.96 -0.56 -10.11
N PHE A 63 6.06 0.14 -10.83
CA PHE A 63 5.12 1.06 -10.20
C PHE A 63 4.23 0.38 -9.13
N ALA A 64 3.72 -0.83 -9.41
CA ALA A 64 2.90 -1.56 -8.42
C ALA A 64 3.71 -1.94 -7.19
N ASP A 65 4.94 -2.41 -7.40
CA ASP A 65 5.84 -2.85 -6.34
C ASP A 65 6.27 -1.69 -5.45
N GLU A 66 6.66 -0.56 -6.04
CA GLU A 66 7.01 0.67 -5.32
C GLU A 66 5.81 1.23 -4.54
N PHE A 67 4.62 1.23 -5.17
CA PHE A 67 3.39 1.65 -4.51
C PHE A 67 3.11 0.79 -3.27
N ALA A 68 3.19 -0.54 -3.38
CA ALA A 68 2.99 -1.44 -2.25
C ALA A 68 4.08 -1.29 -1.16
N ALA A 69 5.34 -1.09 -1.57
CA ALA A 69 6.48 -0.92 -0.67
C ALA A 69 6.31 0.29 0.28
N ALA A 70 5.62 1.35 -0.18
CA ALA A 70 5.31 2.52 0.65
C ALA A 70 4.41 2.22 1.87
N TYR A 71 3.71 1.09 1.86
CA TYR A 71 2.82 0.67 2.96
C TYR A 71 3.41 -0.48 3.77
N THR A 72 4.15 -1.40 3.14
CA THR A 72 4.78 -2.53 3.85
C THR A 72 6.00 -2.11 4.68
N GLY A 73 6.81 -1.15 4.20
CA GLY A 73 8.00 -0.69 4.91
C GLY A 73 7.71 0.02 6.24
N ARG A 74 6.62 0.80 6.30
CA ARG A 74 6.14 1.43 7.55
C ARG A 74 5.68 0.38 8.55
N GLN A 75 4.85 -0.55 8.10
CA GLN A 75 4.26 -1.56 8.96
C GLN A 75 5.29 -2.54 9.55
N TRP A 76 6.29 -2.96 8.77
CA TRP A 76 7.35 -3.84 9.28
C TRP A 76 8.14 -3.17 10.41
N LEU A 77 8.49 -1.89 10.23
CA LEU A 77 9.23 -1.12 11.22
C LEU A 77 8.39 -0.85 12.48
N ASP A 78 7.10 -0.54 12.31
CA ASP A 78 6.19 -0.29 13.44
C ASP A 78 5.97 -1.56 14.28
N LYS A 79 5.77 -2.72 13.64
CA LYS A 79 5.70 -4.02 14.35
C LYS A 79 7.00 -4.35 15.08
N GLU A 80 8.15 -4.06 14.48
CA GLU A 80 9.44 -4.33 15.12
C GLU A 80 9.69 -3.41 16.32
N ARG A 81 9.23 -2.16 16.26
CA ARG A 81 9.24 -1.23 17.41
C ARG A 81 8.36 -1.71 18.56
N GLU A 82 7.18 -2.24 18.27
CA GLU A 82 6.30 -2.83 19.28
C GLU A 82 6.93 -4.05 19.95
N ARG A 83 7.51 -4.97 19.17
CA ARG A 83 8.23 -6.13 19.71
C ARG A 83 9.39 -5.72 20.60
N LEU A 84 10.21 -4.77 20.15
CA LEU A 84 11.32 -4.25 20.93
C LEU A 84 10.83 -3.64 22.24
N SER A 85 9.77 -2.83 22.19
CA SER A 85 9.18 -2.20 23.38
C SER A 85 8.65 -3.24 24.36
N ALA A 86 8.02 -4.31 23.87
CA ALA A 86 7.52 -5.40 24.71
C ALA A 86 8.66 -6.16 25.41
N VAL A 87 9.77 -6.42 24.72
CA VAL A 87 10.96 -7.07 25.29
C VAL A 87 11.58 -6.20 26.38
N VAL A 88 11.72 -4.89 26.15
CA VAL A 88 12.24 -3.95 27.16
C VAL A 88 11.34 -3.93 28.38
N ALA A 89 10.02 -3.84 28.20
CA ALA A 89 9.06 -3.84 29.30
C ALA A 89 9.10 -5.15 30.12
N GLU A 90 9.35 -6.30 29.49
CA GLU A 90 9.54 -7.55 30.22
C GLU A 90 10.84 -7.54 31.04
N ALA A 91 11.94 -7.08 30.46
CA ALA A 91 13.22 -6.98 31.16
C ALA A 91 13.14 -6.04 32.39
N GLU A 92 12.42 -4.93 32.29
CA GLU A 92 12.17 -4.02 33.42
C GLU A 92 11.37 -4.68 34.55
N ARG A 93 10.38 -5.52 34.21
CA ARG A 93 9.60 -6.30 35.19
C ARG A 93 10.47 -7.32 35.91
N GLU A 94 11.38 -7.99 35.20
CA GLU A 94 12.31 -8.98 35.78
C GLU A 94 13.34 -8.32 36.71
N GLN A 95 13.83 -7.12 36.39
CA GLN A 95 14.77 -6.38 37.25
C GLN A 95 14.14 -5.81 38.52
N SER A 96 12.83 -5.58 38.52
CA SER A 96 12.10 -5.01 39.65
C SER A 96 11.63 -6.06 40.67
N ARG A 97 12.04 -7.33 40.49
CA ARG A 97 11.65 -8.50 41.29
C ARG A 97 12.78 -8.97 42.19
#